data_AF-A0A7W1UD40-F1
#
_entry.id   AF-A0A7W1UD40-F1
#
_cell.length_a   1.000
_cell.length_b   1.000
_cell.length_c   1.000
_cell.angle_alpha   90.00
_cell.angle_beta   90.00
_cell.angle_gamma   90.00
#
_symmetry.space_group_name_H-M   'P 1'
#
loop_
_entity.id
_entity.type
_entity.pdbx_description
1 polymer ?
#
loop_
_entity_poly.entity_id
_entity_poly.type
_entity_poly.pdbx_seq_one_letter_code
_entity_poly.pdbx_strand_id
1 'polypeptide(L)'
;MMQFKYQSTLPNQSLAGHQTGIHLPPTQAISSYSTRLMCAGIIALNCLGVQTGCVQASFEKSFPEPLVNQGSLPPEEADGPFQSWKDRHKYFLVVAVNETGLPNTDLPFTQADATEIATALSGLGYQPLDSDHPILTGKEATRSTIIQSVKTTAQGKSDNDIIVISFTGHGSVGTKPLAADLWP
;
A
#
# COMPACT_ATOMS: atom_id res chain seq x y z
N MET A 1 -54.99 24.85 -6.37
CA MET A 1 -53.91 25.35 -5.51
C MET A 1 -54.24 24.95 -4.08
N MET A 2 -53.82 23.75 -3.67
CA MET A 2 -54.19 23.14 -2.38
C MET A 2 -52.98 23.19 -1.45
N GLN A 3 -53.12 23.80 -0.29
CA GLN A 3 -52.11 23.80 0.77
C GLN A 3 -52.32 22.60 1.70
N PHE A 4 -51.33 21.73 1.79
CA PHE A 4 -51.23 20.72 2.84
C PHE A 4 -50.29 21.23 3.93
N LYS A 5 -50.84 21.52 5.10
CA LYS A 5 -50.09 21.73 6.35
C LYS A 5 -49.84 20.36 6.98
N TYR A 6 -48.59 19.90 6.99
CA TYR A 6 -48.14 18.80 7.85
C TYR A 6 -47.45 19.39 9.07
N GLN A 7 -48.12 19.31 10.22
CA GLN A 7 -47.52 19.45 11.55
C GLN A 7 -47.55 18.06 12.19
N SER A 8 -46.39 17.45 12.42
CA SER A 8 -46.27 16.34 13.36
C SER A 8 -44.99 16.48 14.19
N THR A 9 -45.25 16.86 15.43
CA THR A 9 -44.48 16.87 16.66
C THR A 9 -43.43 15.76 16.79
N LEU A 10 -42.20 16.16 17.11
CA LEU A 10 -41.12 15.30 17.61
C LEU A 10 -41.36 14.95 19.09
N PRO A 11 -41.18 13.70 19.53
CA PRO A 11 -41.03 13.39 20.94
C PRO A 11 -39.57 13.60 21.38
N ASN A 12 -39.45 14.48 22.36
CA ASN A 12 -38.25 14.79 23.14
C ASN A 12 -37.93 13.59 24.05
N GLN A 13 -36.91 12.79 23.72
CA GLN A 13 -36.36 11.78 24.62
C GLN A 13 -35.05 12.29 25.25
N SER A 14 -35.21 12.83 26.45
CA SER A 14 -34.13 13.05 27.41
C SER A 14 -33.75 11.70 28.02
N LEU A 15 -32.61 11.15 27.62
CA LEU A 15 -31.98 9.98 28.27
C LEU A 15 -30.76 10.45 29.06
N ALA A 16 -30.96 10.47 30.38
CA ALA A 16 -29.95 10.70 31.37
C ALA A 16 -28.99 9.50 31.46
N GLY A 17 -27.69 9.82 31.55
CA GLY A 17 -26.73 9.17 32.45
C GLY A 17 -26.51 7.67 32.33
N HIS A 18 -25.42 7.28 31.67
CA HIS A 18 -24.50 6.24 32.17
C HIS A 18 -23.08 6.52 31.66
N GLN A 19 -22.28 7.20 32.50
CA GLN A 19 -20.83 7.22 32.35
C GLN A 19 -20.30 5.86 32.82
N THR A 20 -20.16 4.91 31.91
CA THR A 20 -19.31 3.75 32.14
C THR A 20 -17.86 4.18 31.93
N GLY A 21 -17.16 4.44 33.03
CA GLY A 21 -15.72 4.65 33.03
C GLY A 21 -15.03 3.45 32.41
N ILE A 22 -14.41 3.65 31.25
CA ILE A 22 -13.55 2.65 30.62
C ILE A 22 -12.26 2.62 31.45
N HIS A 23 -12.15 1.61 32.31
CA HIS A 23 -10.93 1.25 33.00
C HIS A 23 -9.93 0.72 31.96
N LEU A 24 -9.15 1.64 31.37
CA LEU A 24 -8.02 1.27 30.51
C LEU A 24 -6.97 0.53 31.36
N PRO A 25 -6.57 -0.69 30.98
CA PRO A 25 -5.49 -1.39 31.66
C PRO A 25 -4.18 -0.58 31.55
N PRO A 26 -3.28 -0.70 32.54
CA PRO A 26 -2.02 0.03 32.52
C PRO A 26 -1.25 -0.31 31.25
N THR A 27 -0.88 0.75 30.54
CA THR A 27 0.07 0.79 29.42
C THR A 27 1.22 -0.15 29.71
N GLN A 28 1.22 -1.32 29.07
CA GLN A 28 2.38 -2.20 29.11
C GLN A 28 3.49 -1.49 28.35
N ALA A 29 4.45 -0.98 29.11
CA ALA A 29 5.77 -0.62 28.63
C ALA A 29 6.36 -1.86 27.94
N ILE A 30 6.28 -1.90 26.61
CA ILE A 30 6.97 -2.89 25.80
C ILE A 30 8.47 -2.56 25.89
N SER A 31 9.08 -3.15 26.91
CA SER A 31 10.39 -3.78 26.93
C SER A 31 11.32 -3.41 25.78
N SER A 32 12.07 -2.33 25.97
CA SER A 32 13.30 -2.00 25.24
C SER A 32 14.51 -2.84 25.71
N TYR A 33 14.28 -4.01 26.32
CA TYR A 33 15.34 -4.84 26.93
C TYR A 33 15.92 -5.92 26.01
N SER A 34 15.31 -6.21 24.85
CA SER A 34 15.78 -7.29 23.97
C SER A 34 16.98 -6.88 23.10
N THR A 35 17.08 -5.62 22.68
CA THR A 35 18.14 -5.18 21.76
C THR A 35 19.52 -5.07 22.44
N ARG A 36 19.57 -4.82 23.75
CA ARG A 36 20.85 -4.66 24.47
C ARG A 36 21.51 -5.97 24.89
N LEU A 37 20.76 -7.07 24.98
CA LEU A 37 21.32 -8.39 25.31
C LEU A 37 21.97 -9.09 24.12
N MET A 38 21.54 -8.81 22.88
CA MET A 38 22.18 -9.38 21.69
C MET A 38 23.57 -8.79 21.42
N CYS A 39 23.77 -7.49 21.67
CA CYS A 39 25.09 -6.87 21.47
C CYS A 39 26.11 -7.27 22.56
N ALA A 40 25.67 -7.59 23.78
CA ALA A 40 26.56 -8.01 24.85
C ALA A 40 27.12 -9.44 24.65
N GLY A 41 26.34 -10.33 24.02
CA GLY A 41 26.78 -11.70 23.73
C GLY A 41 27.90 -11.80 22.69
N ILE A 42 27.90 -10.93 21.68
CA ILE A 42 28.91 -10.93 20.61
C ILE A 42 30.26 -10.40 21.11
N ILE A 43 30.25 -9.48 22.07
CA ILE A 43 31.49 -8.93 22.64
C ILE A 43 32.16 -9.94 23.59
N ALA A 44 31.38 -10.72 24.35
CA ALA A 44 31.92 -11.74 25.25
C ALA A 44 32.53 -12.96 24.52
N LEU A 45 32.04 -13.29 23.32
CA LEU A 45 32.55 -14.44 22.55
C LEU A 45 33.92 -14.19 21.90
N ASN A 46 34.28 -12.93 21.63
CA ASN A 46 35.59 -12.57 21.05
C ASN A 46 36.74 -12.64 22.06
N CYS A 47 36.47 -12.63 23.36
CA CYS A 47 37.51 -12.67 24.40
C CYS A 47 38.00 -14.09 24.74
N LEU A 48 37.31 -15.14 24.27
CA LEU A 48 37.62 -16.54 24.62
C LEU A 48 38.44 -17.30 23.60
N GLY A 49 38.93 -16.64 22.53
CA GLY A 49 39.93 -17.24 21.64
C GLY A 49 39.50 -18.55 20.95
N VAL A 50 38.19 -18.85 20.91
CA VAL A 50 37.68 -20.00 20.18
C VAL A 50 37.61 -19.60 18.71
N GLN A 51 38.69 -19.90 17.98
CA GLN A 51 38.67 -19.95 16.52
C GLN A 51 37.67 -21.02 16.09
N THR A 52 36.40 -20.66 15.95
CA THR A 52 35.50 -21.42 15.09
C THR A 52 36.06 -21.28 13.68
N GLY A 53 36.78 -22.30 13.23
CA GLY A 53 37.29 -22.39 11.88
C GLY A 53 36.17 -22.04 10.91
N CYS A 54 36.28 -20.87 10.29
CA CYS A 54 35.51 -20.54 9.12
C CYS A 54 35.90 -21.59 8.09
N VAL A 55 35.03 -22.56 7.87
CA VAL A 55 35.02 -23.30 6.62
C VAL A 55 34.78 -22.24 5.55
N GLN A 56 35.87 -21.77 4.94
CA GLN A 56 35.82 -21.15 3.63
C GLN A 56 35.28 -22.22 2.69
N ALA A 57 33.96 -22.32 2.60
CA ALA A 57 33.35 -22.80 1.40
C ALA A 57 33.74 -21.77 0.35
N SER A 58 34.77 -22.11 -0.43
CA SER A 58 35.12 -21.46 -1.68
C SER A 58 33.94 -21.63 -2.63
N PHE A 59 32.87 -20.86 -2.40
CA PHE A 59 31.94 -20.51 -3.44
C PHE A 59 32.70 -19.50 -4.30
N GLU A 60 33.56 -20.01 -5.20
CA GLU A 60 33.84 -19.34 -6.46
C GLU A 60 32.51 -19.25 -7.19
N LYS A 61 31.67 -18.30 -6.75
CA LYS A 61 30.63 -17.74 -7.56
C LYS A 61 31.42 -17.01 -8.63
N SER A 62 31.65 -17.67 -9.76
CA SER A 62 32.03 -16.99 -10.98
C SER A 62 30.96 -15.91 -11.16
N PHE A 63 31.33 -14.68 -10.79
CA PHE A 63 30.54 -13.55 -11.21
C PHE A 63 30.58 -13.63 -12.74
N PRO A 64 29.43 -13.69 -13.42
CA PRO A 64 29.45 -13.64 -14.88
C PRO A 64 30.28 -12.43 -15.26
N GLU A 65 31.15 -12.60 -16.27
CA GLU A 65 32.02 -11.54 -16.76
C GLU A 65 31.24 -10.22 -16.85
N PRO A 66 31.86 -9.06 -16.55
CA PRO A 66 31.20 -7.78 -16.71
C PRO A 66 30.55 -7.75 -18.09
N LEU A 67 29.24 -7.48 -18.12
CA LEU A 67 28.39 -7.49 -19.34
C LEU A 67 28.90 -6.59 -20.47
N VAL A 68 29.98 -5.86 -20.24
CA VAL A 68 30.73 -5.02 -21.18
C VAL A 68 31.19 -5.77 -22.44
N ASN A 69 31.39 -7.09 -22.38
CA ASN A 69 31.78 -7.90 -23.55
C ASN A 69 30.65 -8.72 -24.17
N GLN A 70 29.42 -8.66 -23.64
CA GLN A 70 28.27 -9.13 -24.39
C GLN A 70 28.02 -8.08 -25.46
N GLY A 71 28.44 -8.40 -26.70
CA GLY A 71 28.44 -7.51 -27.85
C GLY A 71 27.28 -6.53 -27.78
N SER A 72 27.60 -5.24 -27.84
CA SER A 72 26.61 -4.16 -27.89
C SER A 72 25.57 -4.55 -28.91
N LEU A 73 24.41 -5.00 -28.44
CA LEU A 73 23.24 -5.16 -29.27
C LEU A 73 23.14 -3.86 -30.07
N PRO A 74 22.87 -3.91 -31.39
CA PRO A 74 22.66 -2.70 -32.17
C PRO A 74 21.69 -1.80 -31.39
N PRO A 75 21.80 -0.46 -31.44
CA PRO A 75 21.02 0.44 -30.58
C PRO A 75 19.52 0.11 -30.54
N GLU A 76 19.02 -0.42 -31.65
CA GLU A 76 17.66 -0.92 -31.89
C GLU A 76 17.26 -2.14 -31.03
N GLU A 77 18.20 -3.01 -30.70
CA GLU A 77 18.07 -4.18 -29.81
C GLU A 77 18.51 -3.88 -28.37
N ALA A 78 19.38 -2.87 -28.17
CA ALA A 78 19.72 -2.31 -26.85
C ALA A 78 18.55 -1.52 -26.23
N ASP A 79 17.65 -1.00 -27.07
CA ASP A 79 16.31 -0.52 -26.72
C ASP A 79 15.34 -1.66 -26.31
N GLY A 80 15.83 -2.89 -26.16
CA GLY A 80 15.12 -4.01 -25.58
C GLY A 80 14.41 -3.64 -24.27
N PRO A 81 13.47 -4.48 -23.81
CA PRO A 81 12.21 -4.14 -23.11
C PRO A 81 11.57 -2.72 -23.24
N PHE A 82 12.32 -1.65 -23.47
CA PHE A 82 11.89 -0.26 -23.41
C PHE A 82 11.08 0.17 -24.63
N GLN A 83 11.42 -0.30 -25.84
CA GLN A 83 10.57 -0.08 -27.01
C GLN A 83 9.22 -0.80 -26.82
N SER A 84 9.28 -2.04 -26.31
CA SER A 84 8.08 -2.80 -25.95
C SER A 84 7.24 -2.12 -24.86
N TRP A 85 7.81 -1.20 -24.08
CA TRP A 85 7.10 -0.42 -23.06
C TRP A 85 6.40 0.82 -23.61
N LYS A 86 6.92 1.41 -24.69
CA LYS A 86 6.32 2.59 -25.34
C LYS A 86 5.01 2.23 -26.03
N ASP A 87 4.93 1.03 -26.60
CA ASP A 87 3.78 0.57 -27.39
C ASP A 87 2.64 -0.05 -26.56
N ARG A 88 2.84 -0.22 -25.24
CA ARG A 88 1.82 -0.77 -24.35
C ARG A 88 0.82 0.30 -23.99
N HIS A 89 -0.46 -0.07 -23.90
CA HIS A 89 -1.43 0.78 -23.25
C HIS A 89 -1.12 0.87 -21.75
N LYS A 90 -1.22 2.07 -21.21
CA LYS A 90 -0.80 2.40 -19.86
C LYS A 90 -2.01 2.93 -19.10
N TYR A 91 -2.31 2.31 -17.97
CA TYR A 91 -3.45 2.65 -17.14
C TYR A 91 -3.04 2.90 -15.69
N PHE A 92 -3.81 3.72 -14.98
CA PHE A 92 -3.60 3.94 -13.56
C PHE A 92 -4.89 3.94 -12.73
N LEU A 93 -4.79 3.44 -11.50
CA LEU A 93 -5.77 3.65 -10.45
C LEU A 93 -5.07 4.28 -9.24
N VAL A 94 -5.54 5.45 -8.80
CA VAL A 94 -5.04 6.07 -7.57
C VAL A 94 -6.10 5.98 -6.49
N VAL A 95 -5.72 5.49 -5.31
CA VAL A 95 -6.58 5.32 -4.15
C VAL A 95 -6.04 6.17 -2.99
N ALA A 96 -6.91 6.99 -2.40
CA ALA A 96 -6.57 7.96 -1.37
C ALA A 96 -7.55 7.91 -0.19
N VAL A 97 -7.17 7.26 0.90
CA VAL A 97 -8.03 7.13 2.08
C VAL A 97 -7.73 8.26 3.06
N ASN A 98 -8.39 9.41 2.86
CA ASN A 98 -8.30 10.59 3.73
C ASN A 98 -9.27 10.54 4.92
N GLU A 99 -10.39 9.82 4.81
CA GLU A 99 -11.39 9.67 5.86
C GLU A 99 -11.48 8.21 6.34
N THR A 100 -11.55 8.01 7.66
CA THR A 100 -11.62 6.66 8.25
C THR A 100 -12.88 6.42 9.08
N GLY A 101 -13.69 7.46 9.30
CA GLY A 101 -14.88 7.41 10.17
C GLY A 101 -14.56 7.31 11.66
N LEU A 102 -13.27 7.27 12.04
CA LEU A 102 -12.81 7.35 13.41
C LEU A 102 -12.38 8.80 13.72
N PRO A 103 -12.62 9.29 14.95
CA PRO A 103 -12.25 10.66 15.30
C PRO A 103 -10.72 10.83 15.36
N ASN A 104 -10.22 11.95 14.83
CA ASN A 104 -8.80 12.34 14.83
C ASN A 104 -7.84 11.42 14.06
N THR A 105 -8.36 10.63 13.12
CA THR A 105 -7.56 9.75 12.27
C THR A 105 -7.64 10.13 10.79
N ASP A 106 -8.23 11.26 10.46
CA ASP A 106 -8.29 11.73 9.08
C ASP A 106 -6.91 12.21 8.59
N LEU A 107 -6.58 11.90 7.33
CA LEU A 107 -5.30 12.19 6.70
C LEU A 107 -5.51 13.06 5.46
N PRO A 108 -5.78 14.38 5.61
CA PRO A 108 -6.15 15.25 4.49
C PRO A 108 -5.07 15.35 3.41
N PHE A 109 -3.79 15.14 3.75
CA PHE A 109 -2.67 15.17 2.79
C PHE A 109 -2.76 14.08 1.72
N THR A 110 -3.41 12.94 2.03
CA THR A 110 -3.51 11.80 1.10
C THR A 110 -4.25 12.17 -0.19
N GLN A 111 -5.21 13.09 -0.13
CA GLN A 111 -5.92 13.57 -1.31
C GLN A 111 -5.02 14.45 -2.20
N ALA A 112 -4.13 15.25 -1.60
CA ALA A 112 -3.15 16.05 -2.33
C ALA A 112 -2.15 15.15 -3.04
N ASP A 113 -1.56 14.18 -2.32
CA ASP A 113 -0.64 13.18 -2.89
C ASP A 113 -1.26 12.45 -4.09
N ALA A 114 -2.52 12.04 -3.95
CA ALA A 114 -3.23 11.33 -5.00
C ALA A 114 -3.43 12.17 -6.25
N THR A 115 -3.73 13.46 -6.08
CA THR A 115 -3.87 14.41 -7.19
C THR A 115 -2.54 14.63 -7.90
N GLU A 116 -1.45 14.78 -7.16
CA GLU A 116 -0.10 14.93 -7.72
C GLU A 116 0.33 13.68 -8.50
N ILE A 117 0.10 12.49 -7.94
CA ILE A 117 0.41 11.21 -8.59
C ILE A 117 -0.41 11.01 -9.86
N ALA A 118 -1.72 11.24 -9.82
CA ALA A 118 -2.58 11.12 -10.99
C ALA A 118 -2.18 12.09 -12.11
N THR A 119 -1.81 13.33 -11.74
CA THR A 119 -1.30 14.33 -12.67
C THR A 119 0.02 13.89 -13.31
N ALA A 120 0.96 13.39 -12.51
CA ALA A 120 2.25 12.90 -13.00
C ALA A 120 2.08 11.70 -13.95
N LEU A 121 1.23 10.73 -13.60
CA LEU A 121 0.94 9.56 -14.44
C LEU A 121 0.26 9.97 -15.75
N SER A 122 -0.70 10.89 -15.70
CA SER A 122 -1.33 11.45 -16.90
C SER A 122 -0.32 12.16 -17.81
N GLY A 123 0.61 12.93 -17.24
CA GLY A 123 1.70 13.57 -17.96
C GLY A 123 2.68 12.60 -18.64
N LEU A 124 2.76 11.36 -18.14
CA LEU A 124 3.54 10.27 -18.73
C LEU A 124 2.74 9.44 -19.76
N GLY A 125 1.50 9.85 -20.08
CA GLY A 125 0.64 9.20 -21.06
C GLY A 125 -0.15 8.00 -20.51
N TYR A 126 -0.23 7.83 -19.19
CA TYR A 126 -1.14 6.85 -18.59
C TYR A 126 -2.57 7.39 -18.62
N GLN A 127 -3.53 6.50 -18.86
CA GLN A 127 -4.95 6.81 -18.81
C GLN A 127 -5.56 6.32 -17.50
N PRO A 128 -6.58 6.98 -16.94
CA PRO A 128 -7.24 6.48 -15.76
C PRO A 128 -7.95 5.15 -16.05
N LEU A 129 -7.94 4.26 -15.06
CA LEU A 129 -8.58 2.95 -15.11
C LEU A 129 -10.11 3.08 -15.31
N ASP A 130 -10.69 4.07 -14.65
CA ASP A 130 -12.05 4.56 -14.78
C ASP A 130 -11.97 6.07 -15.06
N SER A 131 -12.45 6.48 -16.23
CA SER A 131 -12.39 7.90 -16.63
C SER A 131 -13.33 8.79 -15.81
N ASP A 132 -14.41 8.22 -15.27
CA ASP A 132 -15.36 8.94 -14.42
C ASP A 132 -14.81 9.08 -12.99
N HIS A 133 -13.99 8.13 -12.55
CA HIS A 133 -13.38 8.10 -11.21
C HIS A 133 -11.87 7.83 -11.27
N PRO A 134 -11.06 8.77 -11.80
CA PRO A 134 -9.62 8.58 -11.95
C PRO A 134 -8.87 8.44 -10.62
N ILE A 135 -9.46 8.98 -9.54
CA ILE A 135 -8.96 8.90 -8.18
C ILE A 135 -10.11 8.47 -7.28
N LEU A 136 -9.92 7.39 -6.51
CA LEU A 136 -10.86 6.99 -5.47
C LEU A 136 -10.45 7.66 -4.16
N THR A 137 -11.30 8.52 -3.59
CA THR A 137 -11.00 9.22 -2.33
C THR A 137 -12.15 9.20 -1.33
N GLY A 138 -11.84 9.43 -0.05
CA GLY A 138 -12.81 9.52 1.03
C GLY A 138 -13.77 8.33 1.10
N LYS A 139 -15.06 8.65 1.13
CA LYS A 139 -16.14 7.66 1.25
C LYS A 139 -16.26 6.74 0.03
N GLU A 140 -15.70 7.11 -1.11
CA GLU A 140 -15.74 6.30 -2.33
C GLU A 140 -14.61 5.28 -2.38
N ALA A 141 -13.51 5.51 -1.65
CA ALA A 141 -12.35 4.62 -1.53
C ALA A 141 -12.62 3.39 -0.64
N THR A 142 -13.78 2.75 -0.84
CA THR A 142 -14.15 1.54 -0.12
C THR A 142 -13.43 0.31 -0.68
N ARG A 143 -13.23 -0.72 0.14
CA ARG A 143 -12.69 -2.02 -0.31
C ARG A 143 -13.47 -2.59 -1.50
N SER A 144 -14.80 -2.51 -1.46
CA SER A 144 -15.65 -2.99 -2.56
C SER A 144 -15.42 -2.21 -3.84
N THR A 145 -15.33 -0.88 -3.77
CA THR A 145 -15.06 -0.03 -4.94
C THR A 145 -13.70 -0.34 -5.52
N ILE A 146 -12.65 -0.43 -4.70
CA ILE A 146 -11.28 -0.74 -5.15
C ILE A 146 -11.23 -2.10 -5.84
N ILE A 147 -11.82 -3.15 -5.24
CA ILE A 147 -11.88 -4.48 -5.85
C ILE A 147 -12.67 -4.44 -7.16
N GLN A 148 -13.78 -3.71 -7.19
CA GLN A 148 -14.60 -3.59 -8.39
C GLN A 148 -13.85 -2.88 -9.51
N SER A 149 -13.16 -1.77 -9.23
CA SER A 149 -12.33 -1.06 -10.21
C SER A 149 -11.27 -1.99 -10.79
N VAL A 150 -10.54 -2.73 -9.95
CA VAL A 150 -9.52 -3.69 -10.43
C VAL A 150 -10.14 -4.82 -11.25
N LYS A 151 -11.25 -5.41 -10.81
CA LYS A 151 -11.92 -6.52 -11.52
C LYS A 151 -12.51 -6.11 -12.86
N THR A 152 -13.24 -5.00 -12.88
CA THR A 152 -13.90 -4.51 -14.10
C THR A 152 -12.86 -4.18 -15.16
N THR A 153 -11.69 -3.68 -14.76
CA THR A 153 -10.62 -3.39 -15.70
C THR A 153 -9.84 -4.62 -16.11
N ALA A 154 -9.60 -5.60 -15.25
CA ALA A 154 -8.99 -6.86 -15.69
C ALA A 154 -9.81 -7.53 -16.83
N GLN A 155 -11.12 -7.26 -16.89
CA GLN A 155 -11.98 -7.70 -18.00
C GLN A 155 -11.78 -6.81 -19.23
N GLY A 156 -10.98 -7.29 -20.19
CA GLY A 156 -10.80 -6.64 -21.50
C GLY A 156 -9.47 -5.92 -21.70
N LYS A 157 -8.53 -6.06 -20.76
CA LYS A 157 -7.13 -5.64 -20.96
C LYS A 157 -6.31 -6.79 -21.54
N SER A 158 -5.32 -6.43 -22.34
CA SER A 158 -4.35 -7.37 -22.90
C SER A 158 -3.32 -7.73 -21.84
N ASP A 159 -2.74 -8.93 -21.91
CA ASP A 159 -1.57 -9.34 -21.10
C ASP A 159 -0.36 -8.40 -21.24
N ASN A 160 -0.34 -7.58 -22.30
CA ASN A 160 0.70 -6.57 -22.52
C ASN A 160 0.39 -5.21 -21.89
N ASP A 161 -0.83 -4.94 -21.45
CA ASP A 161 -1.18 -3.64 -20.87
C ASP A 161 -0.46 -3.43 -19.52
N ILE A 162 -0.08 -2.19 -19.21
CA ILE A 162 0.55 -1.82 -17.94
C ILE A 162 -0.51 -1.15 -17.06
N ILE A 163 -0.66 -1.63 -15.83
CA ILE A 163 -1.56 -1.04 -14.84
C ILE A 163 -0.74 -0.64 -13.61
N VAL A 164 -0.79 0.63 -13.24
CA VAL A 164 -0.21 1.16 -12.01
C VAL A 164 -1.32 1.38 -10.99
N ILE A 165 -1.16 0.81 -9.79
CA ILE A 165 -2.07 1.05 -8.67
C ILE A 165 -1.27 1.77 -7.59
N SER A 166 -1.68 2.99 -7.26
CA SER A 166 -1.12 3.77 -6.16
C SER A 166 -2.09 3.83 -5.01
N PHE A 167 -1.60 3.66 -3.79
CA PHE A 167 -2.38 3.74 -2.56
C PHE A 167 -1.70 4.69 -1.58
N THR A 168 -2.44 5.66 -1.08
CA THR A 168 -2.04 6.54 0.03
C THR A 168 -3.13 6.56 1.09
N GLY A 169 -2.75 6.34 2.35
CA GLY A 169 -3.69 6.14 3.45
C GLY A 169 -3.07 5.40 4.62
N HIS A 170 -3.92 4.97 5.54
CA HIS A 170 -3.49 4.19 6.71
C HIS A 170 -3.03 2.79 6.33
N GLY A 171 -1.91 2.37 6.92
CA GLY A 171 -1.47 0.98 6.94
C GLY A 171 -1.77 0.35 8.30
N SER A 172 -2.36 -0.84 8.31
CA SER A 172 -2.54 -1.64 9.53
C SER A 172 -2.06 -3.06 9.30
N VAL A 173 -1.43 -3.65 10.30
CA VAL A 173 -1.08 -5.08 10.28
C VAL A 173 -2.17 -5.84 11.02
N GLY A 174 -2.84 -6.75 10.30
CA GLY A 174 -3.78 -7.68 10.93
C GLY A 174 -3.06 -8.66 11.84
N THR A 175 -3.62 -8.94 13.02
CA THR A 175 -3.08 -9.96 13.95
C THR A 175 -3.49 -11.38 13.60
N LYS A 176 -4.47 -11.54 12.70
CA LYS A 176 -4.84 -12.85 12.16
C LYS A 176 -3.90 -13.24 11.04
N PRO A 177 -3.40 -14.48 11.00
CA PRO A 177 -2.75 -15.02 9.82
C PRO A 177 -3.65 -14.79 8.61
N LEU A 178 -3.09 -14.32 7.49
CA LEU A 178 -3.82 -14.24 6.23
C LEU A 178 -4.33 -15.66 5.93
N ALA A 179 -5.64 -15.88 6.08
CA ALA A 179 -6.23 -17.16 5.74
C ALA A 179 -5.95 -17.42 4.25
N ALA A 180 -5.58 -18.67 3.92
CA ALA A 180 -5.29 -19.10 2.55
C ALA A 180 -6.43 -18.79 1.57
N ASP A 181 -7.63 -18.60 2.10
CA ASP A 181 -8.89 -18.40 1.40
C ASP A 181 -9.10 -16.97 0.86
N LEU A 182 -8.16 -16.04 1.08
CA LEU A 182 -8.26 -14.66 0.56
C LEU A 182 -7.95 -14.55 -0.94
N TRP A 183 -7.45 -15.62 -1.56
CA TRP A 183 -7.22 -15.72 -2.99
C TRP A 183 -7.96 -16.97 -3.52
N PRO A 184 -9.13 -16.81 -4.17
CA PRO A 184 -9.79 -17.92 -4.84
C PRO A 184 -9.00 -18.43 -6.05
#